data_AF-A0A379C7C7-F1
#
_entry.id   AF-A0A379C7C7-F1
#
_cell.length_a   1.000
_cell.length_b   1.000
_cell.length_c   1.000
_cell.angle_alpha   90.00
_cell.angle_beta   90.00
_cell.angle_gamma   90.00
#
_symmetry.space_group_name_H-M   'P 1'
#
loop_
_entity.id
_entity.type
_entity.pdbx_description
1 polymer ?
#
loop_
_entity_poly.entity_id
_entity_poly.type
_entity_poly.pdbx_seq_one_letter_code
_entity_poly.pdbx_strand_id
1 'polypeptide(L)' 'MKKRFLKDVLVLIGIMFVIFIVCIFLPEKIPVHFNAKGIPDMFANKYYLLFAAVIPYSAYWKFVRGRKNRKS' A
#
# COMPACT_ATOMS: atom_id res chain seq x y z
N MET A 1 -4.63 -15.94 18.88
CA MET A 1 -3.64 -15.21 18.03
C MET A 1 -3.71 -15.60 16.55
N LYS A 2 -3.77 -16.90 16.20
CA LYS A 2 -3.82 -17.39 14.79
C LYS A 2 -4.88 -16.73 13.90
N LYS A 3 -6.15 -16.67 14.34
CA LYS A 3 -7.26 -16.05 13.57
C LYS A 3 -7.05 -14.55 13.31
N ARG A 4 -6.43 -13.85 14.27
CA ARG A 4 -6.17 -12.42 14.18
C ARG A 4 -5.03 -12.13 13.20
N PHE A 5 -3.93 -12.86 13.32
CA PHE A 5 -2.82 -12.80 12.38
C PHE A 5 -3.27 -13.13 10.94
N LEU A 6 -4.07 -14.19 10.77
CA LEU A 6 -4.62 -14.58 9.48
C LEU A 6 -5.46 -13.45 8.85
N LYS A 7 -6.29 -12.77 9.64
CA LYS A 7 -7.06 -11.62 9.17
C LYS A 7 -6.16 -10.48 8.69
N ASP A 8 -5.09 -10.18 9.43
CA ASP A 8 -4.20 -9.08 9.06
C ASP A 8 -3.38 -9.40 7.80
N VAL A 9 -2.93 -10.65 7.64
CA VAL A 9 -2.30 -11.14 6.41
C VAL A 9 -3.29 -11.05 5.23
N LEU A 10 -4.54 -11.46 5.42
CA LEU A 10 -5.56 -11.37 4.37
C LEU A 10 -5.82 -9.92 3.93
N VAL A 11 -5.88 -8.98 4.88
CA VAL A 11 -6.04 -7.54 4.58
C VAL A 11 -4.83 -7.00 3.82
N LEU A 12 -3.61 -7.37 4.23
CA LEU A 12 -2.39 -6.96 3.53
C LEU A 12 -2.36 -7.49 2.08
N ILE A 13 -2.69 -8.78 1.89
CA ILE A 13 -2.80 -9.39 0.56
C ILE A 13 -3.86 -8.66 -0.28
N GLY A 14 -5.02 -8.36 0.30
CA GLY A 14 -6.08 -7.62 -0.39
C GLY A 14 -5.63 -6.22 -0.85
N ILE A 15 -4.92 -5.49 0.01
CA ILE A 15 -4.34 -4.18 -0.33
C ILE A 15 -3.33 -4.32 -1.46
N MET A 16 -2.39 -5.28 -1.36
CA MET A 16 -1.40 -5.52 -2.40
C MET A 16 -2.05 -5.92 -3.73
N PHE A 17 -3.12 -6.72 -3.70
CA PHE A 17 -3.87 -7.11 -4.88
C PHE A 17 -4.51 -5.91 -5.57
N VAL A 18 -5.15 -5.00 -4.82
CA VAL A 18 -5.70 -3.77 -5.40
C VAL A 18 -4.61 -2.90 -6.04
N ILE A 19 -3.47 -2.73 -5.37
CA ILE A 19 -2.33 -1.97 -5.94
C ILE A 19 -1.81 -2.66 -7.20
N PHE A 20 -1.71 -3.99 -7.20
CA PHE A 20 -1.26 -4.77 -8.35
C PHE A 20 -2.18 -4.55 -9.56
N ILE A 21 -3.51 -4.54 -9.37
CA ILE A 21 -4.46 -4.22 -10.44
C ILE A 21 -4.20 -2.80 -10.99
N VAL A 22 -3.92 -1.82 -10.13
CA VAL A 22 -3.54 -0.47 -10.57
C VAL A 22 -2.25 -0.49 -11.40
N CYS A 23 -1.24 -1.27 -10.99
CA CYS A 23 0.02 -1.45 -11.75
C CYS A 23 -0.18 -1.99 -13.17
N ILE A 24 -1.24 -2.74 -13.46
CA ILE A 24 -1.52 -3.26 -14.82
C ILE A 24 -1.77 -2.09 -15.81
N PHE A 25 -2.36 -1.00 -15.33
CA PHE A 25 -2.68 0.18 -16.14
C PHE A 25 -1.54 1.20 -16.22
N LEU A 26 -0.44 0.97 -15.48
CA LEU A 26 0.72 1.87 -15.43
C LEU A 26 1.79 1.45 -16.46
N PRO A 27 2.54 2.41 -17.02
CA PRO A 27 3.70 2.13 -17.87
C PRO A 27 4.81 1.42 -17.06
N GLU A 28 5.70 0.69 -17.73
CA GLU A 28 6.80 -0.05 -17.06
C GLU A 28 7.63 0.79 -16.11
N LYS A 29 7.85 2.06 -16.46
CA LYS A 29 8.54 3.05 -15.62
C LYS A 29 7.60 4.20 -15.27
N ILE A 30 7.53 4.52 -13.97
CA ILE A 30 6.69 5.59 -13.43
C ILE A 30 7.57 6.62 -12.73
N PRO A 31 7.24 7.92 -12.80
CA PRO A 31 7.92 8.93 -12.02
C PRO A 31 7.58 8.77 -10.54
N VAL A 32 8.60 8.76 -9.68
CA VAL A 32 8.45 8.61 -8.22
C VAL A 32 8.88 9.85 -7.46
N HIS A 33 9.59 10.75 -8.13
CA HIS A 33 9.97 12.05 -7.59
C HIS A 33 9.86 13.10 -8.70
N PHE A 34 9.43 14.29 -8.29
CA PHE A 34 9.34 15.47 -9.13
C PHE A 34 10.14 16.55 -8.44
N ASN A 35 10.98 17.25 -9.19
CA ASN A 35 11.78 18.35 -8.65
C ASN A 35 10.90 19.56 -8.29
N ALA A 36 11.52 20.61 -7.75
CA ALA A 36 10.82 21.85 -7.38
C ALA A 36 10.12 22.57 -8.57
N LYS A 37 10.49 22.23 -9.82
CA LYS A 37 9.85 22.74 -11.03
C LYS A 37 8.73 21.82 -11.54
N GLY A 38 8.41 20.75 -10.82
CA GLY A 38 7.40 19.75 -11.22
C GLY A 38 7.85 18.82 -12.35
N ILE A 39 9.15 18.78 -12.67
CA ILE A 39 9.67 17.90 -13.72
C ILE A 39 10.06 16.57 -13.08
N PRO A 40 9.64 15.42 -13.64
CA PRO A 40 10.05 14.12 -13.14
C PRO A 40 11.55 13.91 -13.37
N ASP A 41 12.29 13.70 -12.29
CA ASP A 41 13.74 13.51 -12.30
C ASP A 41 14.16 12.12 -11.78
N MET A 42 13.23 11.35 -11.19
CA MET A 42 13.46 9.96 -10.78
C MET A 42 12.33 9.05 -11.23
N PHE A 43 12.69 7.92 -11.83
CA PHE A 43 11.77 6.89 -12.31
C PHE A 43 12.07 5.55 -11.64
N ALA A 44 11.00 4.80 -11.34
CA ALA A 44 11.08 3.44 -10.82
C ALA A 44 10.21 2.50 -11.65
N ASN A 45 10.42 1.19 -11.49
CA ASN A 45 9.52 0.20 -12.07
C ASN A 45 8.12 0.32 -11.44
N LYS A 46 7.05 0.11 -12.22
CA LYS A 46 5.65 0.17 -11.74
C LYS A 46 5.35 -0.68 -10.50
N TYR A 47 6.06 -1.78 -10.30
CA TYR A 47 5.88 -2.65 -9.12
C TYR A 47 6.47 -2.05 -7.83
N TYR A 48 7.26 -0.97 -7.90
CA TYR A 48 7.69 -0.22 -6.73
C TYR A 48 6.51 0.26 -5.88
N LEU A 49 5.36 0.52 -6.52
CA LEU A 49 4.13 0.93 -5.85
C LEU A 49 3.60 -0.10 -4.84
N LEU A 50 3.96 -1.38 -4.96
CA LEU A 50 3.57 -2.42 -3.99
C LEU A 50 4.15 -2.15 -2.60
N PHE A 51 5.33 -1.53 -2.49
CA PHE A 51 5.89 -1.14 -1.20
C PHE A 51 5.06 -0.05 -0.52
N ALA A 52 4.33 0.77 -1.29
CA ALA A 52 3.42 1.76 -0.74
C ALA A 52 2.22 1.13 -0.01
N ALA A 53 1.99 -0.19 -0.11
CA ALA A 53 0.98 -0.92 0.66
C ALA A 53 1.11 -0.74 2.19
N VAL A 54 2.30 -0.41 2.68
CA VAL A 54 2.53 -0.08 4.09
C VAL A 54 1.68 1.09 4.57
N ILE A 55 1.38 2.06 3.70
CA ILE A 55 0.60 3.26 4.04
C ILE A 55 -0.86 2.89 4.35
N PRO A 56 -1.65 2.31 3.41
CA PRO A 56 -3.02 1.91 3.68
C PRO A 56 -3.11 0.81 4.74
N TYR A 57 -2.14 -0.11 4.83
CA TYR A 57 -2.12 -1.10 5.91
C TYR A 57 -1.93 -0.45 7.29
N SER A 58 -1.04 0.55 7.40
CA SER A 58 -0.86 1.32 8.64
C SER A 58 -2.13 2.09 9.01
N ALA A 59 -2.85 2.64 8.03
CA ALA A 59 -4.16 3.27 8.26
C ALA A 59 -5.21 2.27 8.78
N TYR A 60 -5.33 1.09 8.15
CA TYR A 60 -6.18 0.00 8.63
C TYR A 60 -5.81 -0.37 10.08
N TRP A 61 -4.52 -0.52 10.36
CA TRP A 61 -4.03 -0.91 11.68
C TRP A 61 -4.40 0.13 12.75
N LYS A 62 -4.16 1.43 12.47
CA LYS A 62 -4.44 2.53 13.40
C LYS A 62 -5.93 2.76 13.61
N PHE A 63 -6.73 2.84 12.55
CA PHE A 63 -8.11 3.32 12.62
C PHE A 63 -9.16 2.21 12.70
N VAL A 64 -8.92 1.04 12.10
CA VAL A 64 -9.89 -0.05 12.09
C VAL A 64 -9.55 -1.08 13.15
N ARG A 65 -8.33 -1.62 13.10
CA ARG A 65 -7.87 -2.66 14.03
C ARG A 65 -7.67 -2.10 15.45
N GLY A 66 -7.05 -0.92 15.57
CA GLY A 66 -6.79 -0.26 16.84
C GLY A 66 -8.05 0.10 17.62
N ARG A 67 -9.12 0.53 16.93
CA ARG A 67 -10.43 0.81 17.57
C ARG A 67 -11.11 -0.45 18.11
N LYS A 68 -10.98 -1.58 17.41
CA LYS A 68 -11.56 -2.87 17.87
C LYS A 68 -10.93 -3.35 19.19
N ASN A 69 -9.66 -3.04 19.43
CA ASN A 69 -8.98 -3.37 20.69
C ASN A 69 -9.43 -2.53 21.88
N ARG A 70 -9.92 -1.30 21.66
CA ARG A 70 -10.35 -0.39 22.74
C ARG A 70 -11.79 -0.60 23.19
N LYS A 71 -12.56 -1.42 22.45
CA LYS A 71 -13.96 -1.76 22.74
C LYS A 71 -14.13 -3.15 23.38
N SER A 72 -13.04 -3.82 23.73
CA SER A 72 -13.03 -5.16 24.31
C SER A 72 -12.49 -5.14 25.72
#